data_AF-A0A7J5XDQ7-F1
#
_entry.id   AF-A0A7J5XDQ7-F1
#
_cell.length_a   1.000
_cell.length_b   1.000
_cell.length_c   1.000
_cell.angle_alpha   90.00
_cell.angle_beta   90.00
_cell.angle_gamma   90.00
#
_symmetry.space_group_name_H-M   'P 1'
#
loop_
_entity.id
_entity.type
_entity.pdbx_description
1 polymer ?
#
loop_
_entity_poly.entity_id
_entity_poly.type
_entity_poly.pdbx_seq_one_letter_code
_entity_poly.pdbx_strand_id
1 'polypeptide(L)'
;MPESSSGVLFSCYISRKEYCDYFLPPEVKDIRSSSVECRPSPLRQFSQSSLPLHRNYMLSDFCTEHNVQECLSHINQEVSSLGLPPLWMEASGSSEMKVVPVLNCMYDLIQLHHRGLRTLENMEVEQLKTSSNVDFLQLSSTHLKERLELSKRENTGLLERERQLQLKVKTLQNSLKTEKEEVQKLQNIIASRASQYNHEMKRKEREFHKLKERLNQLLADKKEKKQAIDVLNSIGRADGKRSLWKTA
;
A
#
# COMPACT_ATOMS: atom_id res chain seq x y z
N MET A 1 45.56 24.49 16.03
CA MET A 1 45.66 23.54 17.15
C MET A 1 44.71 24.03 18.23
N PRO A 2 43.56 23.37 18.43
CA PRO A 2 43.50 21.98 18.86
C PRO A 2 42.71 21.06 17.92
N GLU A 3 43.09 19.79 17.97
CA GLU A 3 42.47 18.64 17.33
C GLU A 3 41.43 17.99 18.26
N SER A 4 40.64 17.10 17.67
CA SER A 4 39.98 15.94 18.30
C SER A 4 38.48 16.06 18.58
N SER A 5 37.68 15.72 17.58
CA SER A 5 36.41 15.00 17.77
C SER A 5 36.05 14.26 16.47
N SER A 6 36.71 13.12 16.27
CA SER A 6 36.39 12.15 15.22
C SER A 6 36.32 10.78 15.87
N GLY A 7 35.14 10.19 15.98
CA GLY A 7 35.04 8.93 16.71
C GLY A 7 33.69 8.24 16.73
N VAL A 8 32.88 8.31 15.68
CA VAL A 8 31.85 7.29 15.45
C VAL A 8 31.65 7.13 13.96
N LEU A 9 32.22 6.09 13.35
CA LEU A 9 31.72 5.44 12.15
C LEU A 9 32.57 4.18 11.92
N PHE A 10 31.91 3.11 11.45
CA PHE A 10 32.40 1.75 11.18
C PHE A 10 32.29 0.74 12.34
N SER A 11 31.11 0.12 12.43
CA SER A 11 31.01 -1.33 12.19
C SER A 11 29.55 -1.76 12.13
N CYS A 12 29.08 -2.16 10.95
CA CYS A 12 28.18 -3.31 10.75
C CYS A 12 27.74 -3.35 9.27
N TYR A 13 28.58 -3.98 8.46
CA TYR A 13 28.16 -4.58 7.21
C TYR A 13 28.28 -6.10 7.38
N ILE A 14 27.28 -6.81 6.87
CA ILE A 14 27.24 -8.26 6.62
C ILE A 14 26.68 -9.13 7.76
N SER A 15 25.35 -9.30 7.72
CA SER A 15 24.74 -10.63 7.76
C SER A 15 23.52 -10.63 6.82
N ARG A 16 23.78 -11.05 5.58
CA ARG A 16 22.79 -11.21 4.52
C ARG A 16 22.86 -12.67 4.06
N LYS A 17 22.26 -13.56 4.84
CA LYS A 17 21.89 -14.91 4.44
C LYS A 17 20.71 -15.31 5.31
N GLU A 18 19.68 -15.86 4.66
CA GLU A 18 18.40 -16.31 5.24
C GLU A 18 17.38 -15.19 5.51
N TYR A 19 16.77 -14.64 4.45
CA TYR A 19 15.37 -14.17 4.45
C TYR A 19 14.97 -13.93 2.98
N CYS A 20 14.89 -15.00 2.20
CA CYS A 20 14.37 -14.98 0.83
C CYS A 20 13.52 -16.24 0.64
N ASP A 21 12.42 -16.36 1.39
CA ASP A 21 11.38 -17.36 1.11
C ASP A 21 9.96 -16.95 1.55
N TYR A 22 9.71 -15.67 1.86
CA TYR A 22 8.35 -15.20 2.16
C TYR A 22 8.04 -13.91 1.40
N PHE A 23 7.91 -14.00 0.09
CA PHE A 23 7.13 -13.03 -0.66
C PHE A 23 6.36 -13.75 -1.77
N LEU A 24 5.53 -14.71 -1.33
CA LEU A 24 4.40 -15.15 -2.12
C LEU A 24 3.49 -13.92 -2.31
N PRO A 25 3.07 -13.58 -3.53
CA PRO A 25 2.02 -12.57 -3.69
C PRO A 25 0.80 -13.09 -2.94
N PRO A 26 0.12 -12.30 -2.10
CA PRO A 26 -1.20 -12.69 -1.69
C PRO A 26 -2.02 -12.74 -2.99
N GLU A 27 -2.46 -13.94 -3.37
CA GLU A 27 -3.62 -14.08 -4.23
C GLU A 27 -4.67 -13.15 -3.65
N VAL A 28 -4.97 -12.08 -4.37
CA VAL A 28 -6.18 -11.31 -4.15
C VAL A 28 -7.29 -12.28 -4.55
N LYS A 29 -7.65 -13.18 -3.62
CA LYS A 29 -8.97 -13.79 -3.63
C LYS A 29 -9.89 -12.60 -3.65
N ASP A 30 -10.54 -12.41 -4.79
CA ASP A 30 -11.80 -11.69 -4.87
C ASP A 30 -12.67 -12.29 -3.79
N ILE A 31 -12.61 -11.69 -2.59
CA ILE A 31 -13.67 -11.82 -1.63
C ILE A 31 -14.81 -11.16 -2.39
N ARG A 32 -15.57 -12.04 -3.06
CA ARG A 32 -16.97 -11.89 -3.39
C ARG A 32 -17.63 -11.52 -2.06
N SER A 33 -17.45 -10.26 -1.70
CA SER A 33 -18.11 -9.61 -0.61
C SER A 33 -19.52 -9.69 -1.11
N SER A 34 -20.28 -10.61 -0.51
CA SER A 34 -21.70 -10.63 -0.67
C SER A 34 -22.10 -9.18 -0.48
N SER A 35 -22.56 -8.57 -1.56
CA SER A 35 -23.36 -7.38 -1.48
C SER A 35 -24.57 -7.82 -0.68
N VAL A 36 -24.43 -7.81 0.65
CA VAL A 36 -25.53 -7.50 1.52
C VAL A 36 -25.83 -6.07 1.14
N GLU A 37 -26.56 -5.92 0.04
CA GLU A 37 -27.59 -4.92 -0.03
C GLU A 37 -28.31 -5.06 1.31
N CYS A 38 -27.90 -4.24 2.28
CA CYS A 38 -28.87 -3.58 3.14
C CYS A 38 -29.71 -2.75 2.18
N ARG A 39 -30.54 -3.45 1.39
CA ARG A 39 -31.79 -2.95 0.89
C ARG A 39 -32.38 -2.39 2.18
N PRO A 40 -32.62 -1.08 2.30
CA PRO A 40 -33.46 -0.62 3.38
C PRO A 40 -34.69 -1.52 3.24
N SER A 41 -34.94 -2.38 4.24
CA SER A 41 -36.17 -3.16 4.32
C SER A 41 -37.24 -2.18 3.89
N PRO A 42 -38.09 -2.48 2.89
CA PRO A 42 -39.10 -1.55 2.47
C PRO A 42 -39.76 -1.17 3.78
N LEU A 43 -39.54 0.09 4.20
CA LEU A 43 -40.12 0.61 5.43
C LEU A 43 -41.54 0.21 5.21
N ARG A 44 -42.01 -0.79 5.95
CA ARG A 44 -43.43 -1.07 5.97
C ARG A 44 -43.91 0.30 6.34
N GLN A 45 -44.56 0.94 5.37
CA GLN A 45 -45.50 1.98 5.62
C GLN A 45 -46.47 1.27 6.56
N PHE A 46 -46.10 1.20 7.85
CA PHE A 46 -47.03 1.37 8.91
C PHE A 46 -47.63 2.68 8.51
N SER A 47 -48.74 2.53 7.79
CA SER A 47 -49.63 3.60 7.46
C SER A 47 -49.63 4.44 8.70
N GLN A 48 -49.02 5.63 8.58
CA GLN A 48 -49.29 6.68 9.52
C GLN A 48 -50.77 6.97 9.29
N SER A 49 -51.63 6.12 9.85
CA SER A 49 -52.81 6.62 10.51
C SER A 49 -52.24 7.37 11.72
N SER A 50 -51.68 8.55 11.44
CA SER A 50 -52.00 9.71 12.25
C SER A 50 -53.52 9.74 12.24
N LEU A 51 -54.14 8.97 13.13
CA LEU A 51 -55.49 9.26 13.54
C LEU A 51 -55.35 10.68 14.04
N PRO A 52 -55.90 11.67 13.32
CA PRO A 52 -55.97 12.97 13.93
C PRO A 52 -56.83 12.70 15.17
N LEU A 53 -56.33 13.07 16.34
CA LEU A 53 -57.21 13.41 17.46
C LEU A 53 -58.02 14.62 17.00
N HIS A 54 -58.90 14.39 16.02
CA HIS A 54 -59.80 15.34 15.46
C HIS A 54 -60.87 15.46 16.51
N ARG A 55 -60.63 16.41 17.39
CA ARG A 55 -61.57 16.94 18.37
C ARG A 55 -62.68 17.68 17.62
N ASN A 56 -63.42 16.96 16.80
CA ASN A 56 -64.69 17.37 16.24
C ASN A 56 -65.72 16.37 16.75
N TYR A 57 -66.24 16.68 17.94
CA TYR A 57 -67.49 16.12 18.43
C TYR A 57 -68.58 16.52 17.44
N MET A 58 -68.82 15.69 16.43
CA MET A 58 -70.06 15.74 15.67
C MET A 58 -71.14 15.21 16.60
N LEU A 59 -71.96 16.15 17.10
CA LEU A 59 -73.04 15.95 18.05
C LEU A 59 -74.20 15.19 17.39
N SER A 60 -74.05 13.88 17.18
CA SER A 60 -75.19 12.97 17.16
C SER A 60 -75.18 12.17 18.45
N ASP A 61 -76.28 12.16 19.18
CA ASP A 61 -76.37 11.42 20.42
C ASP A 61 -76.19 9.92 20.15
N PHE A 62 -75.16 9.33 20.75
CA PHE A 62 -74.86 7.90 20.64
C PHE A 62 -76.01 7.03 21.18
N CYS A 63 -76.73 7.53 22.19
CA CYS A 63 -77.84 6.84 22.85
C CYS A 63 -79.05 7.76 22.90
N THR A 64 -80.22 7.23 22.55
CA THR A 64 -81.54 7.86 22.52
C THR A 64 -82.56 6.90 23.11
N GLU A 65 -83.75 7.37 23.51
CA GLU A 65 -84.74 6.52 24.21
C GLU A 65 -85.16 5.26 23.42
N HIS A 66 -85.04 5.28 22.09
CA HIS A 66 -85.45 4.19 21.21
C HIS A 66 -84.34 3.17 20.89
N ASN A 67 -83.07 3.47 21.19
CA ASN A 67 -81.94 2.59 20.86
C ASN A 67 -81.11 2.14 22.08
N VAL A 68 -81.59 2.41 23.31
CA VAL A 68 -80.87 2.12 24.56
C VAL A 68 -80.37 0.68 24.66
N GLN A 69 -81.19 -0.30 24.27
CA GLN A 69 -80.82 -1.73 24.34
C GLN A 69 -79.71 -2.11 23.35
N GLU A 70 -79.74 -1.53 22.16
CA GLU A 70 -78.71 -1.74 21.13
C GLU A 70 -77.41 -1.03 21.54
N CYS A 71 -77.50 0.20 22.05
CA CYS A 71 -76.35 0.97 22.55
C CYS A 71 -75.70 0.32 23.76
N LEU A 72 -76.50 -0.26 24.65
CA LEU A 72 -76.00 -1.14 25.70
C LEU A 72 -75.24 -2.28 25.04
N SER A 73 -75.88 -3.18 24.30
CA SER A 73 -75.20 -4.34 23.69
C SER A 73 -73.85 -4.00 23.04
N HIS A 74 -73.81 -2.90 22.28
CA HIS A 74 -72.60 -2.36 21.66
C HIS A 74 -71.52 -1.97 22.67
N ILE A 75 -71.84 -1.21 23.74
CA ILE A 75 -70.88 -0.89 24.80
C ILE A 75 -70.34 -2.16 25.46
N ASN A 76 -71.16 -3.19 25.71
CA ASN A 76 -70.67 -4.44 26.34
C ASN A 76 -69.63 -5.10 25.45
N GLN A 77 -69.91 -5.14 24.14
CA GLN A 77 -69.02 -5.74 23.16
C GLN A 77 -67.69 -4.99 23.09
N GLU A 78 -67.73 -3.65 23.08
CA GLU A 78 -66.51 -2.82 23.08
C GLU A 78 -65.72 -2.92 24.38
N VAL A 79 -66.38 -2.89 25.53
CA VAL A 79 -65.74 -3.11 26.83
C VAL A 79 -65.08 -4.50 26.87
N SER A 80 -65.76 -5.51 26.35
CA SER A 80 -65.22 -6.87 26.25
C SER A 80 -64.05 -6.97 25.25
N SER A 81 -64.08 -6.21 24.14
CA SER A 81 -63.00 -6.16 23.14
C SER A 81 -61.73 -5.53 23.72
N LEU A 82 -61.89 -4.58 24.65
CA LEU A 82 -60.82 -3.97 25.43
C LEU A 82 -60.33 -4.87 26.59
N GLY A 83 -60.91 -6.06 26.76
CA GLY A 83 -60.56 -7.03 27.79
C GLY A 83 -61.11 -6.70 29.18
N LEU A 84 -62.09 -5.80 29.27
CA LEU A 84 -62.77 -5.44 30.51
C LEU A 84 -64.04 -6.29 30.72
N PRO A 85 -64.48 -6.52 31.97
CA PRO A 85 -65.67 -7.31 32.25
C PRO A 85 -66.95 -6.60 31.76
N PRO A 86 -67.94 -7.36 31.26
CA PRO A 86 -69.20 -6.79 30.79
C PRO A 86 -69.94 -6.07 31.92
N LEU A 87 -70.54 -4.93 31.57
CA LEU A 87 -71.21 -4.00 32.48
C LEU A 87 -72.55 -4.52 33.00
N TRP A 88 -73.24 -5.34 32.20
CA TRP A 88 -74.48 -6.00 32.56
C TRP A 88 -74.52 -7.43 31.99
N MET A 89 -75.25 -8.28 32.71
CA MET A 89 -75.57 -9.64 32.34
C MET A 89 -77.07 -9.80 32.62
N GLU A 90 -77.84 -10.21 31.61
CA GLU A 90 -79.27 -10.51 31.72
C GLU A 90 -79.47 -11.68 32.69
N ALA A 91 -79.56 -11.38 33.98
CA ALA A 91 -79.93 -12.33 35.02
C ALA A 91 -81.45 -12.25 35.20
N SER A 92 -82.11 -13.36 34.88
CA SER A 92 -83.56 -13.58 34.92
C SER A 92 -84.29 -12.81 36.03
N GLY A 93 -84.97 -11.72 35.65
CA GLY A 93 -86.10 -11.17 36.41
C GLY A 93 -86.01 -9.73 36.92
N SER A 94 -84.84 -9.07 36.91
CA SER A 94 -84.75 -7.65 37.29
C SER A 94 -83.65 -6.92 36.51
N SER A 95 -84.05 -6.15 35.50
CA SER A 95 -83.20 -5.24 34.71
C SER A 95 -82.80 -4.00 35.54
N GLU A 96 -82.06 -4.19 36.62
CA GLU A 96 -81.51 -3.06 37.39
C GLU A 96 -80.02 -2.90 37.09
N MET A 97 -79.68 -1.81 36.39
CA MET A 97 -78.29 -1.48 36.08
C MET A 97 -77.54 -1.17 37.38
N LYS A 98 -76.61 -2.04 37.76
CA LYS A 98 -75.79 -1.82 38.94
C LYS A 98 -74.81 -0.68 38.68
N VAL A 99 -75.03 0.44 39.35
CA VAL A 99 -74.22 1.67 39.21
C VAL A 99 -72.74 1.43 39.52
N VAL A 100 -72.43 0.57 40.49
CA VAL A 100 -71.05 0.31 40.93
C VAL A 100 -70.17 -0.35 39.85
N PRO A 101 -70.57 -1.48 39.20
CA PRO A 101 -69.86 -2.02 38.04
C PRO A 101 -69.66 -1.02 36.89
N VAL A 102 -70.67 -0.18 36.63
CA VAL A 102 -70.60 0.86 35.59
C VAL A 102 -69.53 1.91 35.92
N LEU A 103 -69.53 2.43 37.15
CA LEU A 103 -68.53 3.41 37.58
C LEU A 103 -67.12 2.84 37.59
N ASN A 104 -66.95 1.59 38.04
CA ASN A 104 -65.65 0.93 38.03
C ASN A 104 -65.13 0.70 36.60
N CYS A 105 -65.99 0.23 35.69
CA CYS A 105 -65.61 0.09 34.29
C CYS A 105 -65.30 1.43 33.62
N MET A 106 -66.05 2.49 33.93
CA MET A 106 -65.72 3.84 33.44
C MET A 106 -64.34 4.29 33.95
N TYR A 107 -64.04 4.03 35.22
CA TYR A 107 -62.72 4.31 35.78
C TYR A 107 -61.63 3.50 35.08
N ASP A 108 -61.84 2.21 34.84
CA ASP A 108 -60.91 1.34 34.13
C ASP A 108 -60.67 1.81 32.68
N LEU A 109 -61.72 2.26 31.98
CA LEU A 109 -61.61 2.86 30.64
C LEU A 109 -60.77 4.14 30.66
N ILE A 110 -60.96 5.01 31.67
CA ILE A 110 -60.15 6.23 31.84
C ILE A 110 -58.69 5.87 32.11
N GLN A 111 -58.43 4.87 32.96
CA GLN A 111 -57.07 4.41 33.25
C GLN A 111 -56.40 3.79 32.01
N LEU A 112 -57.15 2.99 31.26
CA LEU A 112 -56.70 2.40 30.00
C LEU A 112 -56.35 3.49 28.99
N HIS A 113 -57.20 4.50 28.84
CA HIS A 113 -56.94 5.66 27.97
C HIS A 113 -55.67 6.41 28.40
N HIS A 114 -55.51 6.74 29.68
CA HIS A 114 -54.30 7.41 30.18
C HIS A 114 -53.04 6.56 29.99
N ARG A 115 -53.14 5.23 30.15
CA ARG A 115 -52.03 4.31 29.87
C ARG A 115 -51.70 4.26 28.39
N GLY A 116 -52.72 4.27 27.53
CA GLY A 116 -52.59 4.34 26.07
C GLY A 116 -51.85 5.60 25.64
N LEU A 117 -52.25 6.77 26.14
CA LEU A 117 -51.57 8.04 25.86
C LEU A 117 -50.10 8.03 26.29
N ARG A 118 -49.78 7.56 27.50
CA ARG A 118 -48.38 7.42 27.96
C ARG A 118 -47.58 6.46 27.08
N THR A 119 -48.19 5.38 26.63
CA THR A 119 -47.53 4.40 25.74
C THR A 119 -47.26 5.03 24.38
N LEU A 120 -48.21 5.78 23.83
CA LEU A 120 -48.06 6.53 22.59
C LEU A 120 -46.90 7.52 22.67
N GLU A 121 -46.88 8.37 23.70
CA GLU A 121 -45.81 9.35 23.92
C GLU A 121 -44.44 8.67 24.04
N ASN A 122 -44.34 7.56 24.80
CA ASN A 122 -43.10 6.79 24.89
C ASN A 122 -42.66 6.24 23.52
N MET A 123 -43.59 5.73 22.70
CA MET A 123 -43.26 5.23 21.37
C MET A 123 -42.80 6.36 20.44
N GLU A 124 -43.40 7.55 20.51
CA GLU A 124 -42.97 8.72 19.72
C GLU A 124 -41.53 9.13 20.09
N VAL A 125 -41.21 9.14 21.39
CA VAL A 125 -39.85 9.43 21.88
C VAL A 125 -38.86 8.37 21.38
N GLU A 126 -39.18 7.09 21.49
CA GLU A 126 -38.31 6.00 21.02
C GLU A 126 -38.17 6.01 19.49
N GLN A 127 -39.22 6.38 18.75
CA GLN A 127 -39.18 6.56 17.31
C GLN A 127 -38.21 7.69 16.93
N LEU A 128 -38.28 8.84 17.59
CA LEU A 128 -37.37 9.96 17.34
C LEU A 128 -35.91 9.59 17.63
N LYS A 129 -35.65 8.92 18.76
CA LYS A 129 -34.31 8.41 19.11
C LYS A 129 -33.79 7.43 18.05
N THR A 130 -34.62 6.48 17.64
CA THR A 130 -34.26 5.47 16.64
C THR A 130 -33.99 6.11 15.28
N SER A 131 -34.82 7.08 14.86
CA SER A 131 -34.61 7.84 13.63
C SER A 131 -33.26 8.55 13.63
N SER A 132 -32.94 9.28 14.70
CA SER A 132 -31.66 9.97 14.85
C SER A 132 -30.47 9.01 14.81
N ASN A 133 -30.59 7.84 15.44
CA ASN A 133 -29.56 6.80 15.38
C ASN A 133 -29.36 6.25 13.96
N VAL A 134 -30.45 6.04 13.21
CA VAL A 134 -30.37 5.61 11.81
C VAL A 134 -29.65 6.66 10.96
N ASP A 135 -29.99 7.94 11.12
CA ASP A 135 -29.35 9.04 10.39
C ASP A 135 -27.85 9.12 10.70
N PHE A 136 -27.48 9.00 11.98
CA PHE A 136 -26.07 8.97 12.40
C PHE A 136 -25.31 7.78 11.80
N LEU A 137 -25.90 6.57 11.86
CA LEU A 137 -25.27 5.38 11.30
C LEU A 137 -25.14 5.47 9.78
N GLN A 138 -26.12 6.06 9.10
CA GLN A 138 -26.08 6.28 7.67
C GLN A 138 -24.95 7.24 7.28
N LEU A 139 -24.82 8.38 7.98
CA LEU A 139 -23.73 9.34 7.76
C LEU A 139 -22.36 8.73 8.05
N SER A 140 -22.23 7.98 9.14
CA SER A 140 -20.99 7.29 9.47
C SER A 140 -20.62 6.24 8.39
N SER A 141 -21.62 5.49 7.91
CA SER A 141 -21.45 4.52 6.84
C SER A 141 -20.99 5.18 5.54
N THR A 142 -21.58 6.31 5.14
CA THR A 142 -21.16 7.03 3.91
C THR A 142 -19.74 7.55 4.03
N HIS A 143 -19.39 8.17 5.17
CA HIS A 143 -18.04 8.68 5.40
C HIS A 143 -16.98 7.56 5.41
N LEU A 144 -17.28 6.42 6.04
CA LEU A 144 -16.37 5.25 6.02
C LEU A 144 -16.20 4.69 4.60
N LYS A 145 -17.26 4.64 3.80
CA LYS A 145 -17.19 4.22 2.39
C LYS A 145 -16.31 5.17 1.57
N GLU A 146 -16.47 6.48 1.75
CA GLU A 146 -15.65 7.48 1.04
C GLU A 146 -14.17 7.35 1.40
N ARG A 147 -13.85 7.19 2.70
CA ARG A 147 -12.47 6.95 3.16
C ARG A 147 -11.88 5.67 2.59
N LEU A 148 -12.67 4.60 2.52
CA LEU A 148 -12.24 3.33 1.93
C LEU A 148 -11.93 3.51 0.44
N GLU A 149 -12.81 4.17 -0.32
CA GLU A 149 -12.60 4.40 -1.75
C GLU A 149 -11.41 5.32 -2.02
N LEU A 150 -11.19 6.33 -1.18
CA LEU A 150 -9.99 7.18 -1.25
C LEU A 150 -8.73 6.36 -1.01
N SER A 151 -8.70 5.56 0.06
CA SER A 151 -7.57 4.69 0.38
C SER A 151 -7.28 3.67 -0.73
N LYS A 152 -8.31 3.08 -1.35
CA LYS A 152 -8.15 2.18 -2.50
C LYS A 152 -7.49 2.87 -3.70
N ARG A 153 -7.89 4.11 -4.00
CA ARG A 153 -7.29 4.90 -5.10
C ARG A 153 -5.82 5.20 -4.80
N GLU A 154 -5.52 5.63 -3.59
CA GLU A 154 -4.14 5.89 -3.16
C GLU A 154 -3.26 4.64 -3.24
N ASN A 155 -3.79 3.50 -2.78
CA ASN A 155 -3.09 2.21 -2.85
C ASN A 155 -2.80 1.80 -4.30
N THR A 156 -3.77 1.99 -5.20
CA THR A 156 -3.56 1.75 -6.64
C THR A 156 -2.44 2.63 -7.21
N GLY A 157 -2.39 3.91 -6.81
CA GLY A 157 -1.31 4.82 -7.19
C GLY A 157 0.06 4.43 -6.61
N LEU A 158 0.09 3.87 -5.39
CA LEU A 158 1.31 3.32 -4.78
C LEU A 158 1.81 2.09 -5.53
N LEU A 159 0.93 1.15 -5.86
CA LEU A 159 1.28 -0.06 -6.61
C LEU A 159 1.86 0.26 -7.99
N GLU A 160 1.29 1.23 -8.72
CA GLU A 160 1.85 1.62 -10.03
C GLU A 160 3.23 2.29 -9.88
N ARG A 161 3.42 3.14 -8.85
CA ARG A 161 4.76 3.70 -8.57
C ARG A 161 5.77 2.62 -8.20
N GLU A 162 5.36 1.64 -7.40
CA GLU A 162 6.21 0.49 -7.06
C GLU A 162 6.61 -0.28 -8.33
N ARG A 163 5.65 -0.58 -9.21
CA ARG A 163 5.91 -1.25 -10.49
C ARG A 163 6.93 -0.48 -11.33
N GLN A 164 6.80 0.85 -11.43
CA GLN A 164 7.74 1.70 -12.16
C GLN A 164 9.14 1.68 -11.56
N LEU A 165 9.24 1.75 -10.23
CA LEU A 165 10.53 1.66 -9.52
C LEU A 165 11.17 0.28 -9.72
N GLN A 166 10.41 -0.80 -9.65
CA GLN A 166 10.90 -2.15 -9.93
C GLN A 166 11.46 -2.27 -11.36
N LEU A 167 10.76 -1.71 -12.35
CA LEU A 167 11.26 -1.66 -13.73
C LEU A 167 12.57 -0.86 -13.83
N LYS A 168 12.65 0.31 -13.17
CA LYS A 168 13.87 1.12 -13.15
C LYS A 168 15.04 0.38 -12.51
N VAL A 169 14.80 -0.34 -11.41
CA VAL A 169 15.81 -1.18 -10.76
C VAL A 169 16.30 -2.27 -11.71
N LYS A 170 15.40 -2.98 -12.40
CA LYS A 170 15.77 -4.01 -13.39
C LYS A 170 16.61 -3.43 -14.53
N THR A 171 16.23 -2.27 -15.06
CA THR A 171 17.00 -1.58 -16.11
C THR A 171 18.40 -1.23 -15.61
N LEU A 172 18.52 -0.61 -14.44
CA LEU A 172 19.82 -0.25 -13.86
C LEU A 172 20.70 -1.47 -13.56
N GLN A 173 20.10 -2.57 -13.07
CA GLN A 173 20.80 -3.84 -12.87
C GLN A 173 21.37 -4.40 -14.17
N ASN A 174 20.60 -4.34 -15.26
CA ASN A 174 21.07 -4.77 -16.57
C ASN A 174 22.21 -3.88 -17.08
N SER A 175 22.08 -2.56 -16.99
CA SER A 175 23.16 -1.63 -17.36
C SER A 175 24.43 -1.88 -16.54
N LEU A 176 24.31 -2.04 -15.23
CA LEU A 176 25.45 -2.35 -14.36
C LEU A 176 26.13 -3.67 -14.75
N LYS A 177 25.35 -4.68 -15.13
CA LYS A 177 25.90 -5.96 -15.61
C LYS A 177 26.70 -5.76 -16.90
N THR A 178 26.15 -5.03 -17.87
CA THR A 178 26.84 -4.72 -19.14
C THR A 178 28.14 -3.94 -18.91
N GLU A 179 28.12 -2.92 -18.06
CA GLU A 179 29.33 -2.15 -17.72
C GLU A 179 30.40 -3.03 -17.04
N LYS A 180 30.01 -3.94 -16.15
CA LYS A 180 30.94 -4.91 -15.55
C LYS A 180 31.57 -5.84 -16.58
N GLU A 181 30.79 -6.31 -17.55
CA GLU A 181 31.28 -7.17 -18.64
C GLU A 181 32.29 -6.41 -19.52
N GLU A 182 32.03 -5.14 -19.86
CA GLU A 182 32.96 -4.32 -20.64
C GLU A 182 34.25 -4.00 -19.86
N VAL A 183 34.15 -3.67 -18.57
CA VAL A 183 35.33 -3.49 -17.71
C VAL A 183 36.19 -4.76 -17.68
N GLN A 184 35.58 -5.93 -17.51
CA GLN A 184 36.30 -7.20 -17.50
C GLN A 184 36.99 -7.48 -18.84
N LYS A 185 36.32 -7.21 -19.95
CA LYS A 185 36.87 -7.34 -21.29
C LYS A 185 38.07 -6.41 -21.51
N LEU A 186 37.96 -5.15 -21.10
CA LEU A 186 39.06 -4.18 -21.20
C LEU A 186 40.25 -4.57 -20.31
N GLN A 187 40.00 -5.07 -19.10
CA GLN A 187 41.04 -5.62 -18.23
C GLN A 187 41.80 -6.78 -18.89
N ASN A 188 41.08 -7.70 -19.55
CA ASN A 188 41.69 -8.80 -20.29
C ASN A 188 42.57 -8.30 -21.45
N ILE A 189 42.11 -7.28 -22.18
CA ILE A 189 42.89 -6.65 -23.26
C ILE A 189 44.16 -5.99 -22.71
N ILE A 190 44.07 -5.25 -21.59
CA ILE A 190 45.22 -4.61 -20.95
C ILE A 190 46.24 -5.66 -20.48
N ALA A 191 45.78 -6.72 -19.82
CA ALA A 191 46.65 -7.80 -19.36
C ALA A 191 47.36 -8.51 -20.53
N SER A 192 46.62 -8.80 -21.61
CA SER A 192 47.18 -9.37 -22.84
C SER A 192 48.25 -8.46 -23.47
N ARG A 193 47.96 -7.16 -23.59
CA ARG A 193 48.93 -6.17 -24.11
C ARG A 193 50.17 -6.07 -23.23
N ALA A 194 50.01 -6.04 -21.91
CA ALA A 194 51.15 -5.99 -20.99
C ALA A 194 52.05 -7.23 -21.12
N SER A 195 51.46 -8.42 -21.29
CA SER A 195 52.21 -9.65 -21.58
C SER A 195 52.95 -9.56 -22.91
N GLN A 196 52.27 -9.11 -23.98
CA GLN A 196 52.88 -8.94 -25.30
C GLN A 196 54.06 -7.96 -25.26
N TYR A 197 53.90 -6.78 -24.66
CA TYR A 197 54.99 -5.81 -24.51
C TYR A 197 56.17 -6.36 -23.72
N ASN A 198 55.91 -7.12 -22.63
CA ASN A 198 56.97 -7.77 -21.87
C ASN A 198 57.75 -8.79 -22.73
N HIS A 199 57.07 -9.55 -23.58
CA HIS A 199 57.72 -10.49 -24.49
C HIS A 199 58.56 -9.78 -25.57
N GLU A 200 58.02 -8.72 -26.18
CA GLU A 200 58.71 -7.90 -27.18
C GLU A 200 59.93 -7.18 -26.58
N MET A 201 59.79 -6.62 -25.38
CA MET A 201 60.89 -5.96 -24.67
C MET A 201 62.02 -6.94 -24.36
N LYS A 202 61.72 -8.12 -23.80
CA LYS A 202 62.73 -9.18 -23.57
C LYS A 202 63.39 -9.66 -24.86
N ARG A 203 62.67 -9.66 -25.99
CA ARG A 203 63.26 -9.97 -27.30
C ARG A 203 64.24 -8.86 -27.73
N LYS A 204 63.83 -7.60 -27.62
CA LYS A 204 64.66 -6.43 -27.97
C LYS A 204 65.88 -6.30 -27.09
N GLU A 205 65.75 -6.53 -25.78
CA GLU A 205 66.87 -6.60 -24.86
C GLU A 205 67.88 -7.65 -25.33
N ARG A 206 67.45 -8.88 -25.64
CA ARG A 206 68.35 -9.92 -26.15
C ARG A 206 69.04 -9.55 -27.47
N GLU A 207 68.33 -8.88 -28.39
CA GLU A 207 68.91 -8.37 -29.64
C GLU A 207 69.97 -7.29 -29.37
N PHE A 208 69.68 -6.36 -28.45
CA PHE A 208 70.60 -5.30 -28.05
C PHE A 208 71.87 -5.85 -27.39
N HIS A 209 71.73 -6.82 -26.48
CA HIS A 209 72.87 -7.48 -25.84
C HIS A 209 73.79 -8.14 -26.88
N LYS A 210 73.22 -8.89 -27.84
CA LYS A 210 73.99 -9.50 -28.95
C LYS A 210 74.72 -8.45 -29.78
N LEU A 211 74.09 -7.31 -30.07
CA LEU A 211 74.74 -6.25 -30.85
C LEU A 211 75.86 -5.57 -30.05
N LYS A 212 75.65 -5.35 -28.75
CA LYS A 212 76.65 -4.80 -27.83
C LYS A 212 77.87 -5.72 -27.72
N GLU A 213 77.67 -7.02 -27.60
CA GLU A 213 78.76 -8.02 -27.60
C GLU A 213 79.57 -7.97 -28.90
N ARG A 214 78.90 -7.96 -30.06
CA ARG A 214 79.57 -7.83 -31.37
C ARG A 214 80.39 -6.54 -31.49
N LEU A 215 79.84 -5.41 -31.03
CA LEU A 215 80.56 -4.14 -31.04
C LEU A 215 81.80 -4.19 -30.14
N ASN A 216 81.66 -4.72 -28.92
CA ASN A 216 82.78 -4.88 -28.00
C ASN A 216 83.87 -5.78 -28.59
N GLN A 217 83.49 -6.88 -29.25
CA GLN A 217 84.43 -7.74 -29.95
C GLN A 217 85.19 -6.98 -31.05
N LEU A 218 84.47 -6.24 -31.91
CA LEU A 218 85.10 -5.42 -32.96
C LEU A 218 86.04 -4.35 -32.40
N LEU A 219 85.71 -3.74 -31.26
CA LEU A 219 86.57 -2.77 -30.59
C LEU A 219 87.82 -3.43 -29.99
N ALA A 220 87.69 -4.63 -29.42
CA ALA A 220 88.81 -5.42 -28.90
C ALA A 220 89.75 -5.85 -30.03
N ASP A 221 89.22 -6.44 -31.12
CA ASP A 221 90.00 -6.83 -32.29
C ASP A 221 90.77 -5.65 -32.90
N LYS A 222 90.18 -4.44 -32.89
CA LYS A 222 90.82 -3.21 -33.36
C LYS A 222 91.93 -2.73 -32.43
N LYS A 223 91.87 -3.04 -31.13
CA LYS A 223 92.92 -2.74 -30.16
C LYS A 223 94.09 -3.72 -30.29
N GLU A 224 93.82 -5.01 -30.49
CA GLU A 224 94.86 -6.02 -30.75
C GLU A 224 95.60 -5.75 -32.07
N LYS A 225 94.88 -5.39 -33.14
CA LYS A 225 95.52 -5.01 -34.43
C LYS A 225 96.31 -3.70 -34.38
N LYS A 226 96.11 -2.85 -33.37
CA LYS A 226 96.89 -1.62 -33.16
C LYS A 226 98.21 -1.85 -32.41
N GLN A 227 98.46 -3.04 -31.85
CA GLN A 227 99.71 -3.35 -31.15
C GLN A 227 100.80 -3.94 -32.06
N ALA A 228 100.61 -4.00 -33.38
CA ALA A 228 101.56 -4.65 -34.29
C ALA A 228 101.80 -3.89 -35.62
N ILE A 229 101.76 -2.56 -35.60
CA ILE A 229 102.40 -1.77 -36.67
C ILE A 229 103.25 -0.69 -36.02
N ASP A 230 104.47 -1.06 -35.63
CA ASP A 230 105.56 -0.10 -35.59
C ASP A 230 105.87 0.28 -37.04
N VAL A 231 105.50 1.50 -37.44
CA VAL A 231 106.01 2.10 -38.68
C VAL A 231 107.46 2.51 -38.41
N LEU A 232 108.36 1.53 -38.38
CA LEU A 232 109.80 1.74 -38.42
C LEU A 232 110.22 2.00 -39.86
N ASN A 233 109.81 3.16 -40.38
CA ASN A 233 110.53 3.76 -41.49
C ASN A 233 110.36 5.28 -41.51
N SER A 234 111.13 5.96 -40.65
CA SER A 234 111.37 7.39 -40.76
C SER A 234 112.24 7.65 -42.00
N ILE A 235 111.70 7.54 -43.22
CA ILE A 235 112.40 8.08 -44.40
C ILE A 235 112.20 9.60 -44.42
N GLY A 236 112.93 10.26 -43.52
CA GLY A 236 113.22 11.68 -43.58
C GLY A 236 114.73 11.86 -43.66
N ARG A 237 115.34 11.50 -44.79
CA ARG A 237 116.72 11.96 -45.03
C ARG A 237 116.66 13.48 -45.09
N ALA A 238 117.50 14.18 -44.34
CA ALA A 238 117.53 15.65 -44.28
C ALA A 238 117.82 16.35 -45.63
N ASP A 239 118.15 15.59 -46.69
CA ASP A 239 118.41 16.11 -48.05
C ASP A 239 117.19 16.06 -49.01
N GLY A 240 115.99 15.65 -48.55
CA GLY A 240 114.73 15.82 -49.32
C GLY A 240 114.59 15.10 -50.68
N LYS A 241 115.59 14.34 -51.14
CA LYS A 241 115.54 13.66 -52.45
C LYS A 241 114.82 12.31 -52.38
N ARG A 242 113.85 12.12 -53.29
CA ARG A 242 113.08 10.87 -53.47
C ARG A 242 113.90 9.86 -54.28
N SER A 243 113.90 8.60 -53.88
CA SER A 243 114.55 7.51 -54.62
C SER A 243 113.90 7.36 -56.01
N LEU A 244 114.68 7.48 -57.08
CA LEU A 244 114.25 7.06 -58.42
C LEU A 244 114.32 5.54 -58.52
N TRP A 245 113.25 4.95 -59.04
CA TRP A 245 113.15 3.52 -59.30
C TRP A 245 113.92 3.25 -60.59
N LYS A 246 114.88 2.31 -60.56
CA LYS A 246 115.53 1.85 -61.79
C LYS A 246 114.58 0.88 -62.49
N THR A 247 114.16 1.23 -63.70
CA THR A 247 113.52 0.33 -64.64
C THR A 247 114.62 -0.29 -65.50
N ALA A 248 114.74 -1.62 -65.45
CA ALA A 248 115.49 -2.45 -66.37
C ALA A 248 114.59 -3.61 -66.78
#